data_AF-A0A2U8I687-F1
#
_entry.id   AF-A0A2U8I687-F1
#
_cell.length_a   1.000
_cell.length_b   1.000
_cell.length_c   1.000
_cell.angle_alpha   90.00
_cell.angle_beta   90.00
_cell.angle_gamma   90.00
#
_symmetry.space_group_name_H-M   'P 1'
#
loop_
_entity.id
_entity.type
_entity.pdbx_description
1 polymer ?
#
loop_
_entity_poly.entity_id
_entity_poly.type
_entity_poly.pdbx_seq_one_letter_code
_entity_poly.pdbx_strand_id
1 'polypeptide(L)'
;MKQIVYVASPNSSQIDVWQLNLIGELTLLQTERVSDQQVQPMVISPDKRYLYVGVRPDFAILTYRITDDGRLKKVASAALPGSPTHISTDLQGRFLFSASYNANCVSVSPIDNQGVVKKWIQQLDDLKTPHSANIDLGNQLVLVPCLEEDRICLFKLSTDGKLTPHKQQKEVKTAKGAGPRHMAFHPHHQVAYCVNERNSTVDVYQITDNGQQYRRIQTLNALPTDFTGTCWAADIHITPDGRYLYISDRTASTLAIFSIEQEGTVISLIGHQPTETQPRGFNIDHSGDFLIAAGQQSDHIAVYGIDEHTGKLTLLARYPVGKGPMWVTVLALRTCSKSS
;
A
#
# COMPACT_ATOMS: atom_id res chain seq x y z
N MET A 1 21.01 -0.68 6.94
CA MET A 1 20.85 -1.76 5.93
C MET A 1 20.73 -1.13 4.54
N LYS A 2 21.23 -1.76 3.46
CA LYS A 2 21.00 -1.24 2.09
C LYS A 2 19.54 -1.50 1.70
N GLN A 3 18.84 -0.48 1.24
CA GLN A 3 17.43 -0.57 0.84
C GLN A 3 17.24 -0.14 -0.61
N ILE A 4 16.15 -0.61 -1.21
CA ILE A 4 15.79 -0.32 -2.59
C ILE A 4 14.40 0.27 -2.62
N VAL A 5 14.23 1.41 -3.27
CA VAL A 5 12.94 2.08 -3.45
C VAL A 5 12.49 1.89 -4.89
N TYR A 6 11.31 1.33 -5.08
CA TYR A 6 10.64 1.19 -6.37
C TYR A 6 9.55 2.24 -6.48
N VAL A 7 9.54 3.00 -7.57
CA VAL A 7 8.54 4.05 -7.82
C VAL A 7 7.84 3.80 -9.16
N ALA A 8 6.52 3.69 -9.15
CA ALA A 8 5.74 3.52 -10.37
C ALA A 8 5.25 4.87 -10.91
N SER A 9 5.58 5.15 -12.17
CA SER A 9 5.19 6.34 -12.91
C SER A 9 4.35 5.96 -14.14
N PRO A 10 3.01 5.82 -13.99
CA PRO A 10 2.13 5.34 -15.04
C PRO A 10 2.16 6.18 -16.31
N ASN A 11 2.24 7.51 -16.22
CA ASN A 11 2.08 8.38 -17.39
C ASN A 11 3.31 8.38 -18.31
N SER A 12 4.45 7.87 -17.84
CA SER A 12 5.64 7.61 -18.65
C SER A 12 5.99 6.13 -18.75
N SER A 13 5.08 5.25 -18.31
CA SER A 13 5.19 3.79 -18.39
C SER A 13 6.52 3.25 -17.86
N GLN A 14 6.93 3.69 -16.67
CA GLN A 14 8.21 3.26 -16.09
C GLN A 14 8.16 2.99 -14.60
N ILE A 15 9.12 2.18 -14.14
CA ILE A 15 9.44 1.95 -12.74
C ILE A 15 10.88 2.44 -12.52
N ASP A 16 11.05 3.41 -11.63
CA ASP A 16 12.38 3.84 -11.21
C ASP A 16 12.83 3.03 -9.98
N VAL A 17 14.06 2.51 -10.03
CA VAL A 17 14.68 1.68 -8.99
C VAL A 17 15.83 2.46 -8.37
N TRP A 18 15.71 2.83 -7.11
CA TRP A 18 16.67 3.63 -6.38
C TRP A 18 17.30 2.85 -5.24
N GLN A 19 18.59 3.04 -5.01
CA GLN A 19 19.23 2.64 -3.77
C GLN A 19 19.05 3.73 -2.73
N LEU A 20 18.48 3.39 -1.57
CA LEU A 20 18.44 4.22 -0.37
C LEU A 20 19.62 3.89 0.54
N ASN A 21 20.42 4.90 0.88
CA ASN A 21 21.54 4.76 1.81
C ASN A 21 21.12 5.06 3.28
N LEU A 22 22.07 4.99 4.20
CA LEU A 22 21.81 5.12 5.65
C LEU A 22 21.50 6.55 6.11
N ILE A 23 21.71 7.54 5.26
CA ILE A 23 21.49 8.97 5.57
C ILE A 23 20.33 9.56 4.75
N GLY A 24 19.56 8.72 4.04
CA GLY A 24 18.38 9.14 3.31
C GLY A 24 18.62 9.55 1.85
N GLU A 25 19.82 9.39 1.30
CA GLU A 25 20.10 9.74 -0.10
C GLU A 25 19.70 8.60 -1.04
N LEU A 26 19.20 8.96 -2.22
CA LEU A 26 18.82 8.04 -3.28
C LEU A 26 19.83 8.08 -4.43
N THR A 27 20.23 6.89 -4.90
CA THR A 27 21.02 6.71 -6.13
C THR A 27 20.23 5.88 -7.13
N LEU A 28 19.98 6.42 -8.33
CA LEU A 28 19.25 5.69 -9.38
C LEU A 28 20.07 4.47 -9.84
N LEU A 29 19.47 3.28 -9.79
CA LEU A 29 20.08 2.03 -10.25
C LEU A 29 19.59 1.60 -11.62
N GLN A 30 18.30 1.81 -11.91
CA GLN A 30 17.62 1.38 -13.13
C GLN A 30 16.34 2.20 -13.33
N THR A 31 16.03 2.49 -14.59
CA THR A 31 14.68 2.87 -15.02
C THR A 31 14.16 1.75 -15.92
N GLU A 32 13.18 0.99 -15.42
CA GLU A 32 12.55 -0.10 -16.16
C GLU A 32 11.36 0.45 -16.94
N ARG A 33 11.42 0.43 -18.28
CA ARG A 33 10.31 0.84 -19.14
C ARG A 33 9.38 -0.33 -19.43
N VAL A 34 8.08 -0.10 -19.30
CA VAL A 34 7.05 -1.09 -19.60
C VAL A 34 6.30 -0.64 -20.85
N SER A 35 6.75 -1.10 -22.02
CA SER A 35 6.25 -0.63 -23.32
C SER A 35 4.73 -0.60 -23.39
N ASP A 36 4.20 0.60 -23.70
CA ASP A 36 2.79 0.90 -23.93
C ASP A 36 1.83 0.52 -22.78
N GLN A 37 2.37 0.29 -21.57
CA GLN A 37 1.59 -0.10 -20.39
C GLN A 37 1.85 0.81 -19.20
N GLN A 38 0.78 1.33 -18.62
CA GLN A 38 0.81 2.14 -17.41
C GLN A 38 0.94 1.22 -16.19
N VAL A 39 2.08 1.29 -15.50
CA VAL A 39 2.31 0.62 -14.22
C VAL A 39 1.66 1.39 -13.09
N GLN A 40 0.94 0.71 -12.19
CA GLN A 40 0.36 1.35 -11.01
C GLN A 40 0.67 0.59 -9.73
N PRO A 41 -0.16 -0.37 -9.25
CA PRO A 41 0.08 -0.96 -7.95
C PRO A 41 1.26 -1.92 -8.01
N MET A 42 2.12 -1.88 -6.98
CA MET A 42 3.29 -2.74 -6.84
C MET A 42 3.34 -3.38 -5.46
N VAL A 43 3.72 -4.66 -5.39
CA VAL A 43 3.97 -5.36 -4.13
C VAL A 43 5.17 -6.28 -4.25
N ILE A 44 6.02 -6.29 -3.21
CA ILE A 44 7.16 -7.23 -3.11
C ILE A 44 6.65 -8.55 -2.55
N SER A 45 7.12 -9.68 -3.08
CA SER A 45 6.81 -11.00 -2.55
C SER A 45 7.34 -11.17 -1.11
N PRO A 46 6.69 -11.94 -0.22
CA PRO A 46 7.14 -12.11 1.16
C PRO A 46 8.58 -12.63 1.31
N ASP A 47 9.03 -13.46 0.35
CA ASP A 47 10.40 -13.97 0.29
C ASP A 47 11.43 -12.97 -0.27
N LYS A 48 10.97 -11.77 -0.66
CA LYS A 48 11.75 -10.64 -1.20
C LYS A 48 12.42 -10.90 -2.55
N ARG A 49 12.03 -11.96 -3.28
CA ARG A 49 12.65 -12.33 -4.56
C ARG A 49 11.96 -11.73 -5.79
N TYR A 50 10.72 -11.27 -5.64
CA TYR A 50 9.91 -10.78 -6.74
C TYR A 50 9.23 -9.45 -6.44
N LEU A 51 9.07 -8.64 -7.47
CA LEU A 51 8.17 -7.49 -7.50
C LEU A 51 7.02 -7.84 -8.45
N TYR A 52 5.80 -7.82 -7.95
CA TYR A 52 4.60 -7.94 -8.76
C TYR A 52 4.09 -6.54 -9.08
N VAL A 53 3.71 -6.31 -10.34
CA VAL A 53 3.30 -4.99 -10.84
C VAL A 53 2.01 -5.11 -11.64
N GLY A 54 0.97 -4.39 -11.23
CA GLY A 54 -0.27 -4.27 -11.97
C GLY A 54 -0.15 -3.28 -13.13
N VAL A 55 -0.64 -3.66 -14.30
CA VAL A 55 -0.56 -2.86 -15.54
C VAL A 55 -1.89 -2.73 -16.27
N ARG A 56 -2.00 -1.70 -17.11
CA ARG A 56 -3.10 -1.44 -18.07
C ARG A 56 -2.53 -0.77 -19.35
N PRO A 57 -3.21 -0.75 -20.51
CA PRO A 57 -4.59 -1.17 -20.77
C PRO A 57 -4.77 -2.69 -20.82
N ASP A 58 -3.72 -3.45 -21.10
CA ASP A 58 -3.74 -4.92 -21.05
C ASP A 58 -3.66 -5.38 -19.61
N PHE A 59 -4.83 -5.57 -18.98
CA PHE A 59 -4.93 -5.87 -17.56
C PHE A 59 -4.14 -7.13 -17.19
N ALA A 60 -3.05 -6.94 -16.47
CA ALA A 60 -2.16 -8.04 -16.11
C ALA A 60 -1.37 -7.73 -14.83
N ILE A 61 -0.80 -8.80 -14.28
CA ILE A 61 0.32 -8.74 -13.34
C ILE A 61 1.59 -9.08 -14.09
N LEU A 62 2.55 -8.17 -14.11
CA LEU A 62 3.91 -8.45 -14.50
C LEU A 62 4.68 -8.99 -13.30
N THR A 63 5.38 -10.11 -13.47
CA THR A 63 6.30 -10.63 -12.46
C THR A 63 7.72 -10.24 -12.83
N TYR A 64 8.37 -9.49 -11.95
CA TYR A 64 9.78 -9.14 -12.03
C TYR A 64 10.56 -9.90 -10.97
N ARG A 65 11.62 -10.59 -11.38
CA ARG A 65 12.63 -11.09 -10.46
C ARG A 65 13.49 -9.93 -9.98
N ILE A 66 13.68 -9.82 -8.67
CA ILE A 66 14.59 -8.87 -8.03
C ILE A 66 15.97 -9.51 -8.00
N THR A 67 16.97 -8.82 -8.52
CA THR A 67 18.37 -9.24 -8.49
C THR A 67 19.05 -8.81 -7.18
N ASP A 68 20.23 -9.33 -6.89
CA ASP A 68 20.92 -9.12 -5.60
C ASP A 68 21.19 -7.65 -5.26
N ASP A 69 21.30 -6.78 -6.28
CA ASP A 69 21.51 -5.34 -6.10
C ASP A 69 20.21 -4.53 -6.06
N GLY A 70 19.05 -5.17 -6.21
CA GLY A 70 17.73 -4.55 -6.25
C GLY A 70 17.13 -4.34 -7.63
N ARG A 71 17.89 -4.51 -8.71
CA ARG A 71 17.39 -4.31 -10.09
C ARG A 71 16.35 -5.34 -10.47
N LEU A 72 15.49 -4.97 -11.42
CA LEU A 72 14.35 -5.75 -11.90
C LEU A 72 14.66 -6.44 -13.23
N LYS A 73 14.26 -7.70 -13.33
CA LYS A 73 14.22 -8.44 -14.61
C LYS A 73 12.84 -9.06 -14.78
N LYS A 74 12.09 -8.64 -15.80
CA LYS A 74 10.78 -9.24 -16.12
C LYS A 74 10.95 -10.72 -16.43
N VAL A 75 10.12 -11.57 -15.83
CA VAL A 75 10.15 -13.03 -16.04
C VAL A 75 8.82 -13.61 -16.52
N ALA A 76 7.69 -12.97 -16.21
CA ALA A 76 6.38 -13.48 -16.62
C ALA A 76 5.31 -12.37 -16.66
N SER A 77 4.16 -12.72 -17.22
CA SER A 77 2.93 -11.93 -17.17
C SER A 77 1.73 -12.88 -16.98
N ALA A 78 0.72 -12.45 -16.23
CA ALA A 78 -0.55 -13.16 -16.07
C ALA A 78 -1.72 -12.18 -16.20
N ALA A 79 -2.71 -12.54 -17.02
CA ALA A 79 -3.90 -11.70 -17.23
C ALA A 79 -4.74 -11.55 -15.96
N LEU A 80 -5.35 -10.37 -15.81
CA LEU A 80 -6.34 -10.04 -14.79
C LEU A 80 -7.71 -9.82 -15.44
N PRO A 81 -8.81 -9.97 -14.69
CA PRO A 81 -10.15 -9.73 -15.24
C PRO A 81 -10.51 -8.23 -15.33
N GLY A 82 -9.73 -7.35 -14.72
CA GLY A 82 -9.98 -5.91 -14.72
C GLY A 82 -8.73 -5.09 -14.35
N SER A 83 -8.80 -3.78 -14.58
CA SER A 83 -7.71 -2.83 -14.32
C SER A 83 -7.27 -2.86 -12.84
N PRO A 84 -6.05 -3.29 -12.52
CA PRO A 84 -5.59 -3.40 -11.14
C PRO A 84 -5.47 -2.01 -10.50
N THR A 85 -6.24 -1.78 -9.43
CA THR A 85 -6.18 -0.55 -8.62
C THR A 85 -5.25 -0.72 -7.43
N HIS A 86 -5.23 -1.92 -6.85
CA HIS A 86 -4.36 -2.31 -5.75
C HIS A 86 -4.06 -3.80 -5.86
N ILE A 87 -2.84 -4.19 -5.48
CA ILE A 87 -2.43 -5.59 -5.41
C ILE A 87 -1.73 -5.89 -4.07
N SER A 88 -1.88 -7.11 -3.58
CA SER A 88 -1.22 -7.61 -2.39
C SER A 88 -1.03 -9.13 -2.51
N THR A 89 -0.32 -9.74 -1.57
CA THR A 89 -0.22 -11.21 -1.47
C THR A 89 -0.76 -11.69 -0.13
N ASP A 90 -1.01 -12.99 0.00
CA ASP A 90 -1.06 -13.61 1.32
C ASP A 90 0.35 -13.60 1.95
N LEU A 91 0.43 -13.76 3.28
CA LEU A 91 1.69 -13.66 4.03
C LEU A 91 2.70 -14.76 3.67
N GLN A 92 2.22 -15.86 3.06
CA GLN A 92 3.06 -16.99 2.62
C GLN A 92 3.48 -16.90 1.15
N GLY A 93 2.98 -15.91 0.39
CA GLY A 93 3.33 -15.72 -1.02
C GLY A 93 2.79 -16.82 -1.94
N ARG A 94 1.65 -17.42 -1.60
CA ARG A 94 0.93 -18.44 -2.37
C ARG A 94 -0.12 -17.86 -3.29
N PHE A 95 -0.69 -16.71 -2.94
CA PHE A 95 -1.75 -16.06 -3.71
C PHE A 95 -1.50 -14.55 -3.80
N LEU A 96 -1.88 -13.99 -4.95
CA LEU A 96 -1.96 -12.56 -5.20
C LEU A 96 -3.42 -12.15 -5.29
N PHE A 97 -3.76 -11.06 -4.60
CA PHE A 97 -5.07 -10.42 -4.65
C PHE A 97 -4.99 -9.16 -5.50
N SER A 98 -5.97 -8.95 -6.36
CA SER A 98 -6.08 -7.72 -7.16
C SER A 98 -7.49 -7.14 -7.04
N ALA A 99 -7.59 -5.94 -6.48
CA ALA A 99 -8.82 -5.14 -6.49
C ALA A 99 -8.88 -4.28 -7.75
N SER A 100 -10.02 -4.31 -8.44
CA SER A 100 -10.28 -3.54 -9.65
C SER A 100 -11.43 -2.58 -9.43
N TYR A 101 -11.11 -1.31 -9.21
CA TYR A 101 -12.07 -0.24 -8.95
C TYR A 101 -13.12 -0.15 -10.07
N ASN A 102 -12.67 -0.04 -11.33
CA ASN A 102 -13.56 0.16 -12.47
C ASN A 102 -14.34 -1.10 -12.87
N ALA A 103 -13.79 -2.29 -12.60
CA ALA A 103 -14.47 -3.55 -12.93
C ALA A 103 -15.37 -4.07 -11.80
N ASN A 104 -15.43 -3.37 -10.66
CA ASN A 104 -16.24 -3.76 -9.50
C ASN A 104 -15.96 -5.20 -9.03
N CYS A 105 -14.69 -5.58 -9.01
CA CYS A 105 -14.31 -6.96 -8.66
C CYS A 105 -12.99 -7.07 -7.90
N VAL A 106 -12.84 -8.18 -7.17
CA VAL A 106 -11.58 -8.65 -6.61
C VAL A 106 -11.25 -10.00 -7.22
N SER A 107 -10.00 -10.22 -7.61
CA SER A 107 -9.54 -11.50 -8.16
C SER A 107 -8.42 -12.11 -7.33
N VAL A 108 -8.31 -13.44 -7.38
CA VAL A 108 -7.24 -14.21 -6.74
C VAL A 108 -6.46 -14.97 -7.80
N SER A 109 -5.16 -14.78 -7.81
CA SER A 109 -4.21 -15.48 -8.69
C SER A 109 -3.23 -16.30 -7.87
N PRO A 110 -3.04 -17.60 -8.18
CA PRO A 110 -2.03 -18.39 -7.50
C PRO A 110 -0.63 -17.98 -7.94
N ILE A 111 0.32 -18.11 -7.02
CA ILE A 111 1.75 -17.94 -7.24
C ILE A 111 2.36 -19.34 -7.19
N ASP A 112 3.07 -19.74 -8.25
CA ASP A 112 3.70 -21.06 -8.29
C ASP A 112 4.94 -21.15 -7.38
N ASN A 113 5.52 -22.34 -7.29
CA ASN A 113 6.73 -22.57 -6.50
C ASN A 113 7.99 -21.89 -7.07
N GLN A 114 7.95 -21.35 -8.29
CA GLN A 114 8.98 -20.47 -8.82
C GLN A 114 8.72 -19.00 -8.46
N GLY A 115 7.60 -18.64 -7.83
CA GLY A 115 7.23 -17.26 -7.50
C GLY A 115 6.54 -16.52 -8.64
N VAL A 116 6.12 -17.23 -9.70
CA VAL A 116 5.43 -16.65 -10.86
C VAL A 116 3.93 -16.66 -10.64
N VAL A 117 3.31 -15.48 -10.77
CA VAL A 117 1.85 -15.32 -10.74
C VAL A 117 1.24 -16.02 -11.96
N LYS A 118 0.17 -16.79 -11.74
CA LYS A 118 -0.60 -17.46 -12.80
C LYS A 118 -1.92 -16.76 -13.03
N LYS A 119 -2.65 -17.22 -14.05
CA LYS A 119 -4.02 -16.77 -14.33
C LYS A 119 -4.89 -16.92 -13.07
N TRP A 120 -5.72 -15.93 -12.83
CA TRP A 120 -6.66 -15.93 -11.72
C TRP A 120 -7.55 -17.18 -11.71
N ILE A 121 -7.84 -17.68 -10.50
CA ILE A 121 -8.68 -18.86 -10.23
C ILE A 121 -10.05 -18.49 -9.69
N GLN A 122 -10.22 -17.25 -9.23
CA GLN A 122 -11.47 -16.71 -8.76
C GLN A 122 -11.56 -15.22 -9.05
N GLN A 123 -12.77 -14.78 -9.37
CA GLN A 123 -13.20 -13.40 -9.38
C GLN A 123 -14.45 -13.29 -8.49
N LEU A 124 -14.46 -12.31 -7.60
CA LEU A 124 -15.61 -11.90 -6.81
C LEU A 124 -16.16 -10.62 -7.43
N ASP A 125 -17.39 -10.71 -7.94
CA ASP A 125 -18.13 -9.60 -8.52
C ASP A 125 -19.02 -8.93 -7.46
N ASP A 126 -19.78 -7.90 -7.88
CA ASP A 126 -20.73 -7.15 -7.06
C ASP A 126 -20.12 -6.46 -5.84
N LEU A 127 -18.84 -6.13 -5.92
CA LEU A 127 -18.16 -5.24 -4.99
C LEU A 127 -18.05 -3.89 -5.69
N LYS A 128 -18.82 -2.88 -5.30
CA LYS A 128 -18.73 -1.58 -5.98
C LYS A 128 -17.44 -0.87 -5.59
N THR A 129 -16.62 -0.55 -6.59
CA THR A 129 -15.38 0.22 -6.47
C THR A 129 -14.43 -0.29 -5.37
N PRO A 130 -14.05 -1.58 -5.36
CA PRO A 130 -13.12 -2.11 -4.38
C PRO A 130 -11.78 -1.43 -4.61
N HIS A 131 -11.24 -0.80 -3.57
CA HIS A 131 -10.05 0.03 -3.72
C HIS A 131 -8.78 -0.68 -3.24
N SER A 132 -8.89 -1.63 -2.30
CA SER A 132 -7.78 -2.49 -1.88
C SER A 132 -8.26 -3.88 -1.49
N ALA A 133 -7.32 -4.81 -1.39
CA ALA A 133 -7.54 -6.16 -0.86
C ALA A 133 -6.37 -6.45 0.08
N ASN A 134 -6.64 -6.70 1.35
CA ASN A 134 -5.63 -6.67 2.41
C ASN A 134 -5.73 -7.96 3.23
N ILE A 135 -4.67 -8.77 3.23
CA ILE A 135 -4.61 -9.95 4.09
C ILE A 135 -4.43 -9.51 5.55
N ASP A 136 -5.14 -10.16 6.46
CA ASP A 136 -5.01 -9.89 7.90
C ASP A 136 -3.71 -10.43 8.51
N LEU A 137 -3.44 -10.02 9.75
CA LEU A 137 -2.27 -10.44 10.53
C LEU A 137 -2.17 -11.97 10.70
N GLY A 138 -3.30 -12.68 10.66
CA GLY A 138 -3.35 -14.14 10.81
C GLY A 138 -3.22 -14.93 9.51
N ASN A 139 -3.20 -14.30 8.34
CA ASN A 139 -3.27 -14.96 7.03
C ASN A 139 -4.57 -15.76 6.79
N GLN A 140 -5.68 -15.32 7.36
CA GLN A 140 -6.98 -16.00 7.38
C GLN A 140 -8.07 -15.24 6.63
N LEU A 141 -8.06 -13.91 6.70
CA LEU A 141 -9.10 -13.05 6.15
C LEU A 141 -8.52 -12.04 5.17
N VAL A 142 -9.19 -11.84 4.04
CA VAL A 142 -8.92 -10.74 3.11
C VAL A 142 -9.99 -9.67 3.31
N LEU A 143 -9.55 -8.47 3.68
CA LEU A 143 -10.37 -7.29 3.90
C LEU A 143 -10.38 -6.43 2.64
N VAL A 144 -11.57 -6.13 2.13
CA VAL A 144 -11.79 -5.41 0.88
C VAL A 144 -12.61 -4.15 1.12
N PRO A 145 -11.97 -2.97 1.24
CA PRO A 145 -12.64 -1.68 1.23
C PRO A 145 -13.39 -1.45 -0.09
N CYS A 146 -14.72 -1.33 -0.02
CA CYS A 146 -15.60 -0.96 -1.14
C CYS A 146 -15.98 0.52 -1.00
N LEU A 147 -15.33 1.37 -1.80
CA LEU A 147 -15.38 2.82 -1.61
C LEU A 147 -16.79 3.40 -1.75
N GLU A 148 -17.57 2.96 -2.74
CA GLU A 148 -18.94 3.45 -2.97
C GLU A 148 -20.00 2.79 -2.08
N GLU A 149 -19.62 1.85 -1.23
CA GLU A 149 -20.54 1.10 -0.38
C GLU A 149 -20.39 1.44 1.11
N ASP A 150 -19.42 2.28 1.47
CA ASP A 150 -19.10 2.65 2.86
C ASP A 150 -18.95 1.42 3.77
N ARG A 151 -18.31 0.37 3.24
CA ARG A 151 -18.02 -0.86 3.98
C ARG A 151 -16.70 -1.50 3.56
N ILE A 152 -16.15 -2.28 4.47
CA ILE A 152 -15.02 -3.17 4.22
C ILE A 152 -15.57 -4.58 4.31
N CYS A 153 -15.58 -5.30 3.19
CA CYS A 153 -16.03 -6.70 3.11
C CYS A 153 -14.94 -7.63 3.63
N LEU A 154 -15.32 -8.67 4.39
CA LEU A 154 -14.41 -9.64 4.97
C LEU A 154 -14.63 -11.00 4.29
N PHE A 155 -13.55 -11.55 3.72
CA PHE A 155 -13.56 -12.85 3.07
C PHE A 155 -12.58 -13.81 3.74
N LYS A 156 -13.04 -15.01 4.06
CA LYS A 156 -12.15 -16.10 4.48
C LYS A 156 -11.34 -16.61 3.29
N LEU A 157 -10.02 -16.67 3.48
CA LEU A 157 -9.08 -17.31 2.56
C LEU A 157 -9.00 -18.82 2.87
N SER A 158 -9.35 -19.65 1.91
CA SER A 158 -9.16 -21.10 2.01
C SER A 158 -7.74 -21.50 1.60
N THR A 159 -7.37 -22.75 1.90
CA THR A 159 -6.05 -23.30 1.57
C THR A 159 -5.81 -23.40 0.06
N ASP A 160 -6.87 -23.58 -0.74
CA ASP A 160 -6.86 -23.58 -2.21
C ASP A 160 -6.98 -22.17 -2.83
N GLY A 161 -6.96 -21.11 -2.01
CA GLY A 161 -6.91 -19.72 -2.46
C GLY A 161 -8.27 -19.11 -2.80
N LYS A 162 -9.37 -19.78 -2.46
CA LYS A 162 -10.70 -19.21 -2.66
C LYS A 162 -11.08 -18.29 -1.50
N LEU A 163 -11.72 -17.20 -1.86
CA LEU A 163 -12.35 -16.25 -0.97
C LEU A 163 -13.83 -16.57 -0.85
N THR A 164 -14.32 -16.66 0.39
CA THR A 164 -15.74 -16.84 0.71
C THR A 164 -16.17 -15.84 1.76
N PRO A 165 -17.39 -15.28 1.72
CA PRO A 165 -17.83 -14.31 2.74
C PRO A 165 -17.63 -14.87 4.14
N HIS A 166 -16.97 -14.09 5.01
CA HIS A 166 -16.72 -14.50 6.39
C HIS A 166 -18.04 -14.62 7.16
N LYS A 167 -18.25 -15.76 7.81
CA LYS A 167 -19.57 -16.11 8.39
C LYS A 167 -19.86 -15.35 9.67
N GLN A 168 -18.86 -15.11 10.52
CA GLN A 168 -19.07 -14.42 11.81
C GLN A 168 -19.27 -12.91 11.61
N GLN A 169 -18.58 -12.33 10.62
CA GLN A 169 -18.71 -10.92 10.27
C GLN A 169 -18.42 -10.74 8.78
N LYS A 170 -19.46 -10.48 7.98
CA LYS A 170 -19.33 -10.34 6.53
C LYS A 170 -18.69 -9.01 6.11
N GLU A 171 -18.87 -7.98 6.94
CA GLU A 171 -18.44 -6.62 6.65
C GLU A 171 -18.30 -5.81 7.95
N VAL A 172 -17.51 -4.73 7.88
CA VAL A 172 -17.59 -3.60 8.80
C VAL A 172 -18.02 -2.36 8.04
N LYS A 173 -18.93 -1.57 8.63
CA LYS A 173 -19.41 -0.32 8.02
C LYS A 173 -18.56 0.87 8.45
N THR A 174 -18.33 1.80 7.54
CA THR A 174 -17.77 3.11 7.84
C THR A 174 -18.90 4.13 8.02
N ALA A 175 -18.55 5.41 8.21
CA ALA A 175 -19.55 6.47 8.18
C ALA A 175 -20.09 6.62 6.74
N LYS A 176 -21.36 7.02 6.61
CA LYS A 176 -21.96 7.28 5.29
C LYS A 176 -21.17 8.36 4.55
N GLY A 177 -20.79 8.09 3.31
CA GLY A 177 -19.98 8.96 2.46
C GLY A 177 -18.50 9.00 2.82
N ALA A 178 -18.00 8.10 3.65
CA ALA A 178 -16.59 8.07 4.03
C ALA A 178 -15.70 7.54 2.91
N GLY A 179 -16.14 6.48 2.22
CA GLY A 179 -15.39 5.85 1.15
C GLY A 179 -14.09 5.19 1.59
N PRO A 180 -14.13 4.01 2.27
CA PRO A 180 -12.93 3.33 2.73
C PRO A 180 -12.04 2.92 1.56
N ARG A 181 -10.74 3.13 1.71
CA ARG A 181 -9.78 3.04 0.60
C ARG A 181 -8.66 2.03 0.86
N HIS A 182 -7.59 2.45 1.53
CA HIS A 182 -6.42 1.62 1.86
C HIS A 182 -6.41 1.28 3.35
N MET A 183 -5.65 0.24 3.73
CA MET A 183 -5.53 -0.21 5.11
C MET A 183 -4.07 -0.42 5.51
N ALA A 184 -3.79 -0.24 6.80
CA ALA A 184 -2.55 -0.64 7.45
C ALA A 184 -2.87 -1.47 8.70
N PHE A 185 -1.97 -2.36 9.11
CA PHE A 185 -2.12 -3.16 10.33
C PHE A 185 -1.01 -2.83 11.31
N HIS A 186 -1.33 -2.78 12.60
CA HIS A 186 -0.32 -2.54 13.61
C HIS A 186 0.69 -3.72 13.66
N PRO A 187 2.01 -3.47 13.67
CA PRO A 187 3.02 -4.53 13.57
C PRO A 187 3.07 -5.45 14.80
N HIS A 188 2.59 -4.98 15.95
CA HIS A 188 2.72 -5.67 17.24
C HIS A 188 1.40 -5.90 17.99
N HIS A 189 0.29 -5.36 17.49
CA HIS A 189 -1.00 -5.37 18.18
C HIS A 189 -2.12 -5.73 17.22
N GLN A 190 -3.21 -6.25 17.79
CA GLN A 190 -4.39 -6.68 17.06
C GLN A 190 -5.26 -5.46 16.68
N VAL A 191 -4.71 -4.59 15.83
CA VAL A 191 -5.33 -3.33 15.39
C VAL A 191 -5.13 -3.13 13.89
N ALA A 192 -6.17 -2.63 13.22
CA ALA A 192 -6.10 -2.19 11.83
C ALA A 192 -6.55 -0.74 11.70
N TYR A 193 -6.04 -0.05 10.69
CA TYR A 193 -6.36 1.34 10.35
C TYR A 193 -6.86 1.39 8.92
N CYS A 194 -7.92 2.15 8.65
CA CYS A 194 -8.41 2.38 7.30
C CYS A 194 -8.52 3.88 7.01
N VAL A 195 -7.91 4.32 5.91
CA VAL A 195 -8.12 5.67 5.40
C VAL A 195 -9.38 5.71 4.53
N ASN A 196 -10.20 6.73 4.76
CA ASN A 196 -11.44 7.01 4.06
C ASN A 196 -11.22 8.18 3.07
N GLU A 197 -11.38 7.93 1.77
CA GLU A 197 -11.04 8.87 0.69
C GLU A 197 -11.91 10.13 0.68
N ARG A 198 -13.23 9.95 0.84
CA ARG A 198 -14.22 11.00 0.53
C ARG A 198 -14.46 11.99 1.65
N ASN A 199 -14.05 11.65 2.88
CA ASN A 199 -14.13 12.55 4.03
C ASN A 199 -12.78 12.73 4.75
N SER A 200 -11.71 12.17 4.20
CA SER A 200 -10.34 12.27 4.73
C SER A 200 -10.23 11.93 6.21
N THR A 201 -10.91 10.87 6.62
CA THR A 201 -10.83 10.33 7.99
C THR A 201 -10.00 9.06 8.04
N VAL A 202 -9.57 8.70 9.24
CA VAL A 202 -9.00 7.40 9.56
C VAL A 202 -9.86 6.69 10.59
N ASP A 203 -10.27 5.47 10.27
CA ASP A 203 -10.98 4.58 11.17
C ASP A 203 -9.97 3.61 11.82
N VAL A 204 -10.04 3.48 13.15
CA VAL A 204 -9.25 2.51 13.94
C VAL A 204 -10.15 1.33 14.30
N TYR A 205 -9.69 0.12 13.99
CA TYR A 205 -10.39 -1.13 14.24
C TYR A 205 -9.62 -1.99 15.23
N GLN A 206 -10.25 -2.31 16.35
CA GLN A 206 -9.77 -3.36 17.24
C GLN A 206 -10.10 -4.72 16.61
N ILE A 207 -9.12 -5.60 16.58
CA ILE A 207 -9.26 -6.97 16.08
C ILE A 207 -9.41 -7.90 17.30
N THR A 208 -10.55 -8.57 17.40
CA THR A 208 -10.90 -9.46 18.52
C THR A 208 -11.18 -10.88 18.02
N ASP A 209 -11.47 -11.79 18.94
CA ASP A 209 -11.83 -13.19 18.64
C ASP A 209 -10.77 -13.87 17.76
N ASN A 210 -9.49 -13.78 18.14
CA ASN A 210 -8.36 -14.38 17.40
C ASN A 210 -8.31 -14.01 15.90
N GLY A 211 -8.59 -12.75 15.57
CA GLY A 211 -8.56 -12.27 14.18
C GLY A 211 -9.89 -12.37 13.45
N GLN A 212 -10.95 -12.86 14.10
CA GLN A 212 -12.23 -13.12 13.44
C GLN A 212 -13.20 -11.95 13.45
N GLN A 213 -13.01 -10.95 14.30
CA GLN A 213 -13.91 -9.80 14.42
C GLN A 213 -13.16 -8.47 14.43
N TYR A 214 -13.76 -7.48 13.77
CA TYR A 214 -13.24 -6.14 13.62
C TYR A 214 -14.28 -5.16 14.16
N ARG A 215 -13.89 -4.35 15.14
CA ARG A 215 -14.76 -3.33 15.74
C ARG A 215 -14.12 -1.97 15.58
N ARG A 216 -14.82 -1.05 14.90
CA ARG A 216 -14.39 0.35 14.86
C ARG A 216 -14.48 0.96 16.26
N ILE A 217 -13.37 1.46 16.76
CA ILE A 217 -13.25 2.04 18.12
C ILE A 217 -12.91 3.52 18.11
N GLN A 218 -12.39 4.05 16.99
CA GLN A 218 -12.06 5.46 16.86
C GLN A 218 -12.21 5.89 15.39
N THR A 219 -12.54 7.16 15.17
CA THR A 219 -12.48 7.83 13.87
C THR A 219 -11.91 9.23 14.08
N LEU A 220 -10.91 9.65 13.30
CA LEU A 220 -10.40 11.02 13.33
C LEU A 220 -10.36 11.63 11.93
N ASN A 221 -10.52 12.95 11.85
CA ASN A 221 -10.23 13.73 10.65
C ASN A 221 -8.71 13.88 10.48
N ALA A 222 -8.20 13.65 9.27
CA ALA A 222 -6.79 13.79 8.92
C ALA A 222 -6.44 15.19 8.39
N LEU A 223 -7.42 16.03 8.08
CA LEU A 223 -7.18 17.36 7.51
C LEU A 223 -7.07 18.44 8.60
N PRO A 224 -6.41 19.57 8.31
CA PRO A 224 -6.48 20.78 9.12
C PRO A 224 -7.93 21.21 9.37
N THR A 225 -8.23 21.73 10.56
CA THR A 225 -9.60 22.10 10.96
C THR A 225 -10.21 23.22 10.12
N ASP A 226 -9.37 24.03 9.48
CA ASP A 226 -9.74 25.16 8.62
C ASP A 226 -9.71 24.82 7.12
N PHE A 227 -9.44 23.57 6.75
CA PHE A 227 -9.45 23.15 5.35
C PHE A 227 -10.87 23.11 4.76
N THR A 228 -11.08 23.84 3.66
CA THR A 228 -12.39 23.96 2.99
C THR A 228 -12.42 23.31 1.60
N GLY A 229 -11.34 22.65 1.18
CA GLY A 229 -11.25 21.99 -0.13
C GLY A 229 -11.96 20.64 -0.19
N THR A 230 -11.98 20.02 -1.37
CA THR A 230 -12.49 18.66 -1.53
C THR A 230 -11.59 17.65 -0.83
N CYS A 231 -12.15 16.87 0.10
CA CYS A 231 -11.49 15.73 0.73
C CYS A 231 -11.06 14.70 -0.32
N TRP A 232 -9.78 14.31 -0.31
CA TRP A 232 -9.28 13.33 -1.27
C TRP A 232 -8.09 12.54 -0.75
N ALA A 233 -8.25 11.95 0.44
CA ALA A 233 -7.25 11.10 1.06
C ALA A 233 -6.88 9.90 0.19
N ALA A 234 -5.64 9.45 0.26
CA ALA A 234 -5.12 8.39 -0.58
C ALA A 234 -4.49 7.27 0.25
N ASP A 235 -3.23 7.41 0.63
CA ASP A 235 -2.45 6.28 1.14
C ASP A 235 -2.29 6.34 2.66
N ILE A 236 -1.97 5.19 3.27
CA ILE A 236 -1.83 5.04 4.72
C ILE A 236 -0.70 4.06 5.04
N HIS A 237 0.26 4.48 5.88
CA HIS A 237 1.38 3.64 6.30
C HIS A 237 1.73 3.87 7.76
N ILE A 238 2.18 2.81 8.42
CA ILE A 238 2.61 2.79 9.81
C ILE A 238 4.10 2.48 9.89
N THR A 239 4.79 3.13 10.82
CA THR A 239 6.20 2.86 11.12
C THR A 239 6.40 1.43 11.64
N PRO A 240 7.55 0.79 11.38
CA PRO A 240 7.80 -0.59 11.81
C PRO A 240 7.72 -0.83 13.31
N ASP A 241 7.97 0.20 14.13
CA ASP A 241 7.86 0.17 15.59
C ASP A 241 6.43 0.39 16.10
N GLY A 242 5.48 0.71 15.20
CA GLY A 242 4.08 0.94 15.51
C GLY A 242 3.76 2.29 16.14
N ARG A 243 4.71 3.23 16.26
CA ARG A 243 4.50 4.48 17.03
C ARG A 243 3.85 5.60 16.24
N TYR A 244 4.00 5.59 14.91
CA TYR A 244 3.50 6.66 14.04
C TYR A 244 2.78 6.12 12.80
N LEU A 245 1.67 6.76 12.46
CA LEU A 245 0.85 6.51 11.28
C LEU A 245 0.77 7.77 10.44
N TYR A 246 0.90 7.62 9.13
CA TYR A 246 0.85 8.72 8.17
C TYR A 246 -0.27 8.49 7.18
N ILE A 247 -0.89 9.58 6.73
CA ILE A 247 -1.94 9.55 5.71
C ILE A 247 -1.71 10.68 4.71
N SER A 248 -1.82 10.39 3.42
CA SER A 248 -1.72 11.45 2.40
C SER A 248 -3.09 11.97 1.98
N ASP A 249 -3.19 13.29 1.76
CA ASP A 249 -4.33 13.91 1.07
C ASP A 249 -3.90 14.60 -0.22
N ARG A 250 -4.61 14.27 -1.31
CA ARG A 250 -4.28 14.71 -2.67
C ARG A 250 -4.59 16.17 -2.92
N THR A 251 -5.71 16.67 -2.38
CA THR A 251 -6.14 18.05 -2.62
C THR A 251 -5.33 19.01 -1.76
N ALA A 252 -5.15 18.69 -0.49
CA ALA A 252 -4.33 19.49 0.43
C ALA A 252 -2.82 19.38 0.12
N SER A 253 -2.39 18.33 -0.57
CA SER A 253 -0.97 18.01 -0.79
C SER A 253 -0.19 17.95 0.53
N THR A 254 -0.75 17.23 1.50
CA THR A 254 -0.17 17.05 2.84
C THR A 254 -0.05 15.58 3.22
N LEU A 255 0.85 15.31 4.17
CA LEU A 255 0.88 14.10 4.97
C LEU A 255 0.39 14.46 6.39
N ALA A 256 -0.75 13.91 6.81
CA ALA A 256 -1.19 13.96 8.19
C ALA A 256 -0.36 12.98 9.03
N ILE A 257 0.04 13.41 10.22
CA ILE A 257 0.91 12.66 11.12
C ILE A 257 0.14 12.32 12.39
N PHE A 258 0.03 11.04 12.71
CA PHE A 258 -0.62 10.55 13.92
C PHE A 258 0.39 9.85 14.83
N SER A 259 0.37 10.17 16.13
CA SER A 259 0.99 9.33 17.15
C SER A 259 0.05 8.20 17.53
N ILE A 260 0.60 7.03 17.83
CA ILE A 260 -0.13 5.85 18.26
C ILE A 260 0.24 5.54 19.71
N GLU A 261 -0.76 5.35 20.57
CA GLU A 261 -0.54 4.91 21.94
C GLU A 261 -0.05 3.46 22.00
N GLN A 262 0.55 3.04 23.12
CA GLN A 262 1.30 1.79 23.23
C GLN A 262 0.53 0.54 22.79
N GLU A 263 -0.81 0.48 22.90
CA GLU A 263 -1.61 -0.68 22.50
C GLU A 263 -2.15 -0.61 21.06
N GLY A 264 -1.84 0.45 20.31
CA GLY A 264 -2.30 0.66 18.94
C GLY A 264 -3.73 1.20 18.81
N THR A 265 -4.55 1.09 19.86
CA THR A 265 -6.02 1.29 19.81
C THR A 265 -6.45 2.76 19.78
N VAL A 266 -5.57 3.67 20.20
CA VAL A 266 -5.81 5.11 20.23
C VAL A 266 -4.74 5.81 19.42
N ILE A 267 -5.18 6.66 18.49
CA ILE A 267 -4.29 7.54 17.73
C ILE A 267 -4.68 9.00 17.94
N SER A 268 -3.70 9.90 17.83
CA SER A 268 -3.89 11.35 17.94
C SER A 268 -3.22 12.05 16.77
N LEU A 269 -3.92 12.99 16.13
CA LEU A 269 -3.35 13.85 15.08
C LEU A 269 -2.37 14.84 15.74
N ILE A 270 -1.09 14.77 15.36
CA ILE A 270 -0.02 15.58 15.96
C ILE A 270 0.60 16.60 15.00
N GLY A 271 0.18 16.60 13.73
CA GLY A 271 0.54 17.63 12.78
C GLY A 271 0.32 17.23 11.33
N HIS A 272 0.76 18.13 10.45
CA HIS A 272 0.71 17.97 8.99
C HIS A 272 2.04 18.38 8.39
N GLN A 273 2.46 17.68 7.34
CA GLN A 273 3.63 18.01 6.54
C GLN A 273 3.18 18.32 5.10
N PRO A 274 3.34 19.56 4.61
CA PRO A 274 3.23 19.85 3.18
C PRO A 274 4.22 18.99 2.39
N THR A 275 3.79 18.40 1.28
CA THR A 275 4.61 17.48 0.49
C THR A 275 4.46 17.74 -1.02
N GLU A 276 4.95 16.82 -1.84
CA GLU A 276 4.80 16.87 -3.29
C GLU A 276 3.34 16.99 -3.73
N THR A 277 3.08 17.72 -4.82
CA THR A 277 1.72 18.01 -5.29
C THR A 277 0.96 16.73 -5.65
N GLN A 278 -0.25 16.59 -5.10
CA GLN A 278 -1.13 15.44 -5.27
C GLN A 278 -0.48 14.10 -4.85
N PRO A 279 -0.16 13.90 -3.56
CA PRO A 279 0.55 12.72 -3.06
C PRO A 279 -0.37 11.48 -3.02
N ARG A 280 -0.42 10.72 -4.12
CA ARG A 280 -1.30 9.53 -4.23
C ARG A 280 -0.71 8.27 -3.58
N GLY A 281 0.62 8.18 -3.48
CA GLY A 281 1.30 7.05 -2.88
C GLY A 281 2.59 7.48 -2.20
N PHE A 282 2.88 6.85 -1.07
CA PHE A 282 4.14 7.03 -0.35
C PHE A 282 4.47 5.71 0.35
N ASN A 283 5.63 5.62 0.99
CA ASN A 283 5.94 4.48 1.86
C ASN A 283 6.98 4.87 2.91
N ILE A 284 7.14 4.02 3.91
CA ILE A 284 8.15 4.15 4.95
C ILE A 284 9.20 3.06 4.71
N ASP A 285 10.46 3.40 4.93
CA ASP A 285 11.53 2.42 4.82
C ASP A 285 11.46 1.37 5.96
N HIS A 286 12.23 0.29 5.85
CA HIS A 286 12.16 -0.80 6.83
C HIS A 286 12.78 -0.48 8.19
N SER A 287 13.57 0.59 8.31
CA SER A 287 14.06 1.06 9.62
C SER A 287 13.04 1.93 10.34
N GLY A 288 12.18 2.63 9.60
CA GLY A 288 11.30 3.64 10.16
C GLY A 288 11.93 5.03 10.23
N ASP A 289 13.15 5.19 9.70
CA ASP A 289 13.90 6.45 9.72
C ASP A 289 13.51 7.38 8.56
N PHE A 290 12.93 6.83 7.47
CA PHE A 290 12.65 7.59 6.25
C PHE A 290 11.25 7.35 5.68
N LEU A 291 10.62 8.44 5.23
CA LEU A 291 9.38 8.41 4.45
C LEU A 291 9.65 8.92 3.03
N ILE A 292 9.16 8.21 2.03
CA ILE A 292 9.31 8.58 0.61
C ILE A 292 7.93 8.82 0.00
N ALA A 293 7.62 10.05 -0.39
CA ALA A 293 6.33 10.45 -0.95
C ALA A 293 6.41 10.83 -2.43
N ALA A 294 5.53 10.27 -3.25
CA ALA A 294 5.43 10.57 -4.68
C ALA A 294 4.31 11.57 -4.97
N GLY A 295 4.62 12.67 -5.66
CA GLY A 295 3.61 13.64 -6.09
C GLY A 295 3.17 13.40 -7.53
N GLN A 296 1.93 12.97 -7.70
CA GLN A 296 1.37 12.62 -9.01
C GLN A 296 1.33 13.82 -9.98
N GLN A 297 1.32 15.06 -9.49
CA GLN A 297 1.38 16.27 -10.32
C GLN A 297 2.72 17.00 -10.27
N SER A 298 3.71 16.48 -9.52
CA SER A 298 5.04 17.07 -9.40
C SER A 298 6.09 16.39 -10.27
N ASP A 299 5.86 15.13 -10.65
CA ASP A 299 6.86 14.24 -11.27
C ASP A 299 8.13 14.03 -10.43
N HIS A 300 8.03 14.22 -9.12
CA HIS A 300 9.10 14.02 -8.15
C HIS A 300 8.67 13.07 -7.03
N ILE A 301 9.68 12.53 -6.35
CA ILE A 301 9.57 11.98 -5.01
C ILE A 301 10.32 12.86 -4.02
N ALA A 302 9.78 13.01 -2.82
CA ALA A 302 10.45 13.64 -1.68
C ALA A 302 10.83 12.56 -0.66
N VAL A 303 12.05 12.66 -0.14
CA VAL A 303 12.53 11.84 0.98
C VAL A 303 12.56 12.71 2.24
N TYR A 304 11.92 12.22 3.29
CA TYR A 304 11.87 12.85 4.60
C TYR A 304 12.56 11.96 5.62
N GLY A 305 13.31 12.57 6.54
CA GLY A 305 13.69 11.93 7.79
C GLY A 305 12.52 11.97 8.77
N ILE A 306 12.28 10.86 9.46
CA ILE A 306 11.29 10.73 10.54
C ILE A 306 12.00 10.95 11.87
N ASP A 307 11.53 11.92 12.64
CA ASP A 307 11.99 12.09 14.02
C ASP A 307 11.43 10.96 14.91
N GLU A 308 12.32 10.17 15.52
CA GLU A 308 11.96 8.95 16.25
C GLU A 308 11.12 9.19 17.52
N HIS A 309 11.07 10.42 18.04
CA HIS A 309 10.39 10.78 19.28
C HIS A 309 9.07 11.51 19.05
N THR A 310 8.95 12.20 17.92
CA THR A 310 7.80 13.05 17.60
C THR A 310 7.07 12.63 16.33
N GLY A 311 7.65 11.75 15.50
CA GLY A 311 7.10 11.35 14.20
C GLY A 311 7.08 12.48 13.16
N LYS A 312 7.63 13.65 13.49
CA LYS A 312 7.67 14.78 12.57
C LYS A 312 8.61 14.51 11.41
N LEU A 313 8.28 15.07 10.25
CA LEU A 313 9.01 14.87 9.01
C LEU A 313 9.95 16.06 8.75
N THR A 314 11.18 15.78 8.33
CA THR A 314 12.12 16.79 7.84
C THR A 314 12.49 16.46 6.39
N LEU A 315 12.22 17.39 5.46
CA LEU A 315 12.58 17.19 4.06
C LEU A 315 14.11 17.11 3.92
N LEU A 316 14.61 16.01 3.36
CA LEU A 316 16.03 15.81 3.10
C LEU A 316 16.38 16.14 1.65
N ALA A 317 15.61 15.59 0.70
CA ALA A 317 15.88 15.76 -0.73
C ALA A 317 14.64 15.48 -1.58
N ARG A 318 14.68 16.00 -2.82
CA ARG A 318 13.72 15.70 -3.89
C ARG A 318 14.46 15.08 -5.07
N TYR A 319 13.85 14.08 -5.69
CA TYR A 319 14.42 13.38 -6.85
C TYR A 319 13.39 13.36 -7.99
N PRO A 320 13.80 13.71 -9.23
CA PRO A 320 12.93 13.56 -10.39
C PRO A 320 12.72 12.07 -10.68
N VAL A 321 11.50 11.70 -11.07
CA VAL A 321 11.11 10.36 -11.50
C VAL A 321 10.34 10.45 -12.83
N GLY A 322 9.78 9.33 -13.29
CA GLY A 322 8.85 9.33 -14.41
C GLY A 322 7.57 10.15 -14.16
N LYS A 323 6.75 10.33 -15.19
CA LYS A 323 5.53 11.15 -15.14
C LYS A 323 4.41 10.50 -14.34
N GLY A 324 3.76 11.31 -13.50
CA GLY A 324 2.60 10.91 -12.70
C GLY A 324 2.87 9.86 -11.62
N PRO A 325 3.98 9.94 -10.86
CA PRO A 325 4.37 8.90 -9.90
C PRO A 325 3.29 8.77 -8.81
N MET A 326 2.92 7.54 -8.48
CA MET A 326 1.76 7.32 -7.60
C MET A 326 1.81 6.05 -6.74
N TRP A 327 2.92 5.31 -6.79
CA TRP A 327 3.15 4.15 -5.93
C TRP A 327 4.62 4.11 -5.53
N VAL A 328 4.87 3.83 -4.25
CA VAL A 328 6.21 3.66 -3.70
C VAL A 328 6.23 2.36 -2.90
N THR A 329 7.24 1.53 -3.13
CA THR A 329 7.47 0.30 -2.36
C THR A 329 8.95 0.21 -2.00
N VAL A 330 9.26 -0.13 -0.76
CA VAL A 330 10.64 -0.24 -0.27
C VAL A 330 11.00 -1.69 0.01
N LEU A 331 12.22 -2.09 -0.34
CA LEU A 331 12.80 -3.40 -0.07
C LEU A 331 14.03 -3.25 0.83
N ALA A 332 14.04 -3.96 1.94
CA ALA A 332 15.29 -4.23 2.66
C ALA A 332 16.04 -5.42 2.03
N LEU A 333 17.20 -5.16 1.42
CA LEU A 333 18.09 -6.20 0.93
C LEU A 333 18.76 -6.90 2.11
N ARG A 334 18.81 -8.24 2.04
CA ARG A 334 19.62 -9.01 2.99
C ARG A 334 21.09 -8.63 2.75
N THR A 335 21.78 -8.18 3.79
CA THR A 335 23.24 -8.10 3.74
C THR A 335 23.77 -9.52 3.66
N CYS A 336 24.39 -9.91 2.55
CA CYS A 336 25.21 -11.12 2.53
C CYS A 336 26.30 -10.95 3.58
N SER A 337 26.15 -11.57 4.74
CA SER A 337 27.30 -11.89 5.56
C SER A 337 28.17 -12.78 4.68
N LYS A 338 29.31 -12.26 4.21
CA LYS A 338 30.35 -13.13 3.65
C LYS A 338 30.65 -14.15 4.74
N SER A 339 30.27 -15.40 4.52
CA SER A 339 30.78 -16.52 5.30
C SER A 339 32.29 -16.50 5.11
N SER A 340 32.99 -16.03 6.14
CA SER A 340 34.44 -16.10 6.27
C SER A 340 34.91 -17.54 6.29
#